data_AF-A0A0J7JUN9-F1
#
_entry.id   AF-A0A0J7JUN9-F1
#
_cell.length_a   1.000
_cell.length_b   1.000
_cell.length_c   1.000
_cell.angle_alpha   90.00
_cell.angle_beta   90.00
_cell.angle_gamma   90.00
#
_symmetry.space_group_name_H-M   'P 1'
#
loop_
_entity.id
_entity.type
_entity.pdbx_description
1 polymer ?
#
loop_
_entity_poly.entity_id
_entity_poly.type
_entity_poly.pdbx_seq_one_letter_code
_entity_poly.pdbx_strand_id
1 'polypeptide(L)' 'MNPDEKLLPKYKGPYEIKAVLRKNRYVVTDKEGYNRTQKPYNAIMSADKLKPWIRVGDNIDSVEIENHDNENDHDI' A
#
# COMPACT_ATOMS: atom_id res chain seq x y z
N MET A 1 1.32 -27.14 1.85
CA MET A 1 1.84 -25.75 1.96
C MET A 1 3.21 -25.76 1.33
N ASN A 2 3.41 -25.07 0.19
CA ASN A 2 4.73 -25.02 -0.45
C ASN A 2 5.59 -23.94 0.24
N PRO A 3 6.83 -24.25 0.69
CA PRO A 3 7.68 -23.30 1.39
C PRO A 3 7.93 -22.00 0.61
N ASP A 4 8.00 -22.11 -0.71
CA ASP A 4 8.37 -21.01 -1.62
C ASP A 4 7.32 -19.90 -1.71
N GLU A 5 6.05 -20.20 -1.38
CA GLU A 5 4.95 -19.22 -1.45
C GLU A 5 5.12 -18.08 -0.44
N LYS A 6 5.81 -18.34 0.69
CA LYS A 6 6.06 -17.32 1.72
C LYS A 6 7.07 -16.26 1.27
N LEU A 7 7.91 -16.60 0.31
CA LEU A 7 8.97 -15.72 -0.20
C LEU A 7 8.48 -14.83 -1.34
N LEU A 8 7.31 -15.12 -1.91
CA LEU A 8 6.76 -14.34 -3.00
C LEU A 8 6.19 -13.01 -2.50
N PRO A 9 6.47 -11.89 -3.18
CA PRO A 9 5.92 -10.61 -2.80
C PRO A 9 4.40 -10.61 -2.96
N LYS A 10 3.68 -10.11 -1.94
CA LYS A 10 2.22 -10.03 -1.94
C LYS A 10 1.67 -9.13 -3.06
N TYR A 11 2.43 -8.10 -3.44
CA TYR A 11 2.07 -7.15 -4.50
C TYR A 11 3.10 -7.20 -5.62
N LYS A 12 2.62 -6.94 -6.84
CA LYS A 12 3.40 -7.00 -8.06
C LYS A 12 3.63 -5.60 -8.60
N GLY A 13 4.87 -5.29 -8.95
CA GLY A 13 5.28 -4.18 -9.80
C GLY A 13 4.90 -2.77 -9.33
N PRO A 14 5.59 -1.75 -9.83
CA PRO A 14 5.01 -0.43 -9.95
C PRO A 14 4.00 -0.45 -11.11
N TYR A 15 2.76 -0.10 -10.81
CA TYR A 15 1.74 0.17 -11.81
C TYR A 15 1.30 1.62 -11.71
N GLU A 16 0.76 2.14 -12.81
CA GLU A 16 0.26 3.50 -12.92
C GLU A 16 -1.26 3.51 -12.90
N ILE A 17 -1.84 4.50 -12.20
CA ILE A 17 -3.29 4.74 -12.22
C ILE A 17 -3.60 5.62 -13.43
N LYS A 18 -4.16 5.02 -14.47
CA LYS A 18 -4.55 5.72 -15.70
C LYS A 18 -5.84 6.52 -15.54
N ALA A 19 -6.78 6.03 -14.72
CA ALA A 19 -8.04 6.72 -14.45
C ALA A 19 -8.64 6.34 -13.10
N VAL A 20 -9.33 7.29 -12.47
CA VAL A 20 -10.14 7.08 -11.27
C VAL A 20 -11.60 6.90 -11.67
N LEU A 21 -12.24 5.83 -11.21
CA LEU A 21 -13.64 5.52 -11.46
C LEU A 21 -14.46 5.64 -10.18
N ARG A 22 -15.79 5.64 -10.32
CA ARG A 22 -16.71 5.61 -9.17
C ARG A 22 -16.58 4.31 -8.37
N LYS A 23 -16.91 4.41 -7.08
CA LYS A 23 -16.95 3.29 -6.11
C LYS A 23 -15.56 2.67 -5.85
N ASN A 24 -14.54 3.50 -5.63
CA ASN A 24 -13.17 3.07 -5.28
C ASN A 24 -12.54 2.12 -6.31
N ARG A 25 -12.81 2.36 -7.59
CA ARG A 25 -12.26 1.58 -8.70
C ARG A 25 -11.30 2.42 -9.51
N TYR A 26 -10.27 1.79 -10.05
CA TYR A 26 -9.18 2.44 -10.76
C TYR A 26 -8.81 1.65 -12.00
N VAL A 27 -8.50 2.34 -13.09
CA VAL A 27 -7.86 1.73 -14.26
C VAL A 27 -6.37 1.73 -14.00
N VAL A 28 -5.79 0.53 -13.96
CA VAL A 28 -4.39 0.27 -13.63
C VAL A 28 -3.68 -0.20 -14.90
N THR A 29 -2.57 0.44 -15.23
CA THR A 29 -1.75 0.08 -16.39
C THR A 29 -0.29 -0.07 -16.04
N ASP A 30 0.46 -0.74 -16.91
CA ASP A 30 1.93 -0.69 -16.85
C ASP A 30 2.43 0.76 -16.94
N LYS A 31 3.61 1.02 -16.35
CA LYS A 31 4.30 2.30 -16.49
C LYS A 31 4.77 2.45 -17.93
N GLU A 32 4.60 3.64 -18.49
CA GLU A 32 5.08 3.94 -19.84
C GLU A 32 6.57 3.58 -20.03
N GLY A 33 6.88 2.82 -21.08
CA GLY A 33 8.21 2.29 -21.38
C GLY A 33 8.57 0.99 -20.66
N TYR A 34 7.75 0.52 -19.73
CA TYR A 34 8.04 -0.64 -18.87
C TYR A 34 6.84 -1.58 -18.81
N ASN A 35 6.70 -2.44 -19.83
CA ASN A 35 5.70 -3.51 -19.81
C ASN A 35 6.30 -4.78 -19.20
N ARG A 36 5.63 -5.35 -18.20
CA ARG A 36 6.08 -6.61 -17.59
C ARG A 36 5.89 -7.81 -18.53
N THR A 37 4.90 -7.75 -19.41
CA THR A 37 4.54 -8.82 -20.36
C THR A 37 4.44 -8.27 -21.77
N GLN A 38 4.46 -9.16 -22.78
CA GLN A 38 4.30 -8.76 -24.18
C GLN A 38 3.01 -7.96 -24.42
N LYS A 39 1.92 -8.34 -23.73
CA LYS A 39 0.68 -7.57 -23.72
C LYS A 39 0.71 -6.56 -22.57
N PRO A 40 0.48 -5.26 -22.84
CA PRO A 40 0.36 -4.28 -21.78
C PRO A 40 -0.78 -4.61 -20.81
N TYR A 41 -0.50 -4.48 -19.53
CA TYR A 41 -1.47 -4.60 -18.46
C TYR A 41 -2.48 -3.45 -18.53
N ASN A 42 -3.76 -3.80 -18.48
CA ASN A 42 -4.86 -2.86 -18.42
C ASN A 42 -6.05 -3.54 -17.73
N ALA A 43 -6.31 -3.17 -16.48
CA ALA A 43 -7.37 -3.76 -15.68
C ALA A 43 -8.03 -2.74 -14.77
N ILE A 44 -9.28 -3.03 -14.38
CA ILE A 44 -9.99 -2.27 -13.35
C ILE A 44 -9.77 -2.97 -12.01
N MET A 45 -9.19 -2.26 -11.04
CA MET A 45 -8.95 -2.77 -9.70
C MET A 45 -9.64 -1.91 -8.64
N SER A 46 -10.05 -2.55 -7.55
CA SER A 46 -10.57 -1.90 -6.35
C SER A 46 -9.42 -1.50 -5.42
N ALA A 47 -9.66 -0.50 -4.56
CA ALA A 47 -8.64 0.06 -3.66
C ALA A 47 -7.96 -0.98 -2.75
N ASP A 48 -8.72 -1.97 -2.27
CA ASP A 48 -8.26 -3.07 -1.40
C ASP A 48 -7.20 -3.98 -2.04
N LYS A 49 -7.14 -3.99 -3.38
CA LYS A 49 -6.16 -4.77 -4.16
C LYS A 49 -4.93 -3.96 -4.57
N LEU A 50 -4.85 -2.69 -4.20
CA LEU A 50 -3.78 -1.77 -4.57
C LEU A 50 -2.95 -1.38 -3.35
N LYS A 51 -1.67 -1.07 -3.58
CA LYS A 51 -0.76 -0.54 -2.58
C LYS A 51 -0.02 0.67 -3.17
N PRO A 52 -0.04 1.85 -2.53
CA PRO A 52 0.74 3.00 -2.98
C PRO A 52 2.23 2.66 -3.09
N TRP A 53 2.86 3.05 -4.20
CA TRP A 53 4.28 2.78 -4.45
C TRP A 53 5.20 3.68 -3.62
N ILE A 54 4.86 4.97 -3.52
CA ILE A 54 5.58 5.97 -2.72
C ILE A 54 4.72 6.31 -1.52
N ARG A 55 5.32 6.35 -0.33
CA ARG A 55 4.68 6.90 0.87
C ARG A 55 5.18 8.31 1.08
N VAL A 56 4.36 9.29 0.76
CA VAL A 56 4.65 10.68 1.12
C VAL A 56 4.34 10.81 2.61
N GLY A 57 5.32 10.52 3.47
CA GLY A 57 5.17 10.66 4.93
C GLY A 57 5.90 9.65 5.82
N ASP A 58 6.61 8.65 5.29
CA ASP A 58 7.34 7.67 6.13
C ASP A 58 8.66 8.24 6.73
N ASN A 59 8.58 9.38 7.43
CA ASN A 59 9.38 9.63 8.64
C ASN A 59 8.52 9.23 9.85
N ILE A 60 8.04 7.98 9.88
CA ILE A 60 7.35 7.40 11.05
C ILE A 60 8.00 6.08 11.39
N ASP A 61 9.29 6.15 11.68
CA ASP A 61 9.92 5.27 12.64
C ASP A 61 9.98 6.07 13.95
N SER A 62 9.57 5.50 15.09
CA SER A 62 9.90 5.94 16.47
C SER A 62 9.11 7.01 17.25
N VAL A 63 7.81 7.29 16.99
CA VAL A 63 6.98 7.89 18.07
C VAL A 63 6.32 6.78 18.86
N GLU A 64 7.05 6.26 19.85
CA GLU A 64 6.45 5.55 20.98
C GLU A 64 5.56 6.54 21.73
N ILE A 65 4.25 6.37 21.64
CA ILE A 65 3.31 7.07 22.51
C ILE A 65 3.46 6.39 23.88
N GLU A 66 4.43 6.84 24.67
CA GLU A 66 4.38 6.64 26.12
C GLU A 66 3.11 7.36 26.60
N ASN A 67 2.07 6.58 26.88
CA ASN A 67 0.93 7.07 27.65
C ASN A 67 1.47 7.35 29.05
N HIS A 68 1.89 8.58 29.30
CA HIS A 68 2.11 9.08 30.64
C HIS A 68 0.73 9.30 31.25
N ASP A 69 0.12 8.21 31.74
CA ASP A 69 -1.02 8.26 32.63
C ASP A 69 -0.58 9.04 33.86
N ASN A 70 -0.88 10.35 33.86
CA ASN A 70 -0.66 11.20 35.01
C ASN A 70 -1.75 10.86 36.02
N GLU A 71 -1.51 9.82 36.83
CA GLU A 71 -2.25 9.53 38.05
C GLU A 71 -2.04 10.69 39.02
N ASN A 72 -2.81 11.74 38.82
CA ASN A 72 -3.04 12.77 39.80
C ASN A 72 -4.04 12.23 40.83
N ASP A 73 -3.63 11.22 41.59
CA ASP A 73 -4.34 10.82 42.81
C ASP A 73 -3.89 11.75 43.94
N HIS A 74 -4.72 12.77 44.08
CA HIS A 74 -4.83 13.59 45.26
C HIS A 74 -5.34 12.68 46.40
N ASP A 75 -4.48 12.29 47.34
CA ASP A 75 -4.95 11.86 48.66
C ASP A 75 -3.88 11.99 49.77
N ILE A 76 -4.26 12.80 50.76
CA ILE A 76 -3.80 12.94 52.17
C ILE A 76 -2.58 13.83 52.46
#